data_AF-D9W6X2-F1
#
_entry.id   AF-D9W6X2-F1
#
_cell.length_a   1.000
_cell.length_b   1.000
_cell.length_c   1.000
_cell.angle_alpha   90.00
_cell.angle_beta   90.00
_cell.angle_gamma   90.00
#
_symmetry.space_group_name_H-M   'P 1'
#
loop_
_entity.id
_entity.type
_entity.pdbx_description
1 polymer ?
#
loop_
_entity_poly.entity_id
_entity_poly.type
_entity_poly.pdbx_seq_one_letter_code
_entity_poly.pdbx_strand_id
1 'polypeptide(L)'
;MDDDRGRPSRGGAPVTISAVQTALVRVQAAMARGHARVTGTALGPHQTAVVRIGFSFTWLLFLLREWPHRRELYGPDGPWSWDMARQLIDGNRAFTALMWSDSGLWFETVYALALVSALLLLLGWRTRTMSVLFMLGVLSLQNRSIFLGDGGDNLIHLMSLYLVLTRCGQVWSLDARRAARRPDGQEPPRDTTGIVLWTVLGLALAWVQLFTDAGLSPIADGPLPGLGWATILWGLWLIQGGWWLARRYAPGEPRTVLDMLANLAHNGALVVIMGEVCLLYASAGWYKVQGSRWQDGTALYYPLHLDYFSPWPSLADALASSGTLVMLLTYGTVIVQVAFPFTLLNRRAKNAMLVLLMLEHIGIAVALGLPFFSLAAIAADAVFLPTAFLLWTVRKATRARDRLAARTVRLPRQRAGEHDERPDDEKPAPTLTG
;
A
#
# COMPACT_ATOMS: atom_id res chain seq x y z
N MET A 1 -28.54 73.14 46.96
CA MET A 1 -28.44 73.06 45.49
C MET A 1 -27.81 71.70 45.22
N ASP A 2 -28.65 70.80 44.74
CA ASP A 2 -28.72 69.38 45.09
C ASP A 2 -27.69 68.45 44.43
N ASP A 3 -27.54 67.32 45.12
CA ASP A 3 -26.82 66.08 44.87
C ASP A 3 -27.32 65.40 43.57
N ASP A 4 -26.51 65.33 42.51
CA ASP A 4 -26.79 64.47 41.33
C ASP A 4 -25.70 63.40 41.18
N ARG A 5 -25.88 62.32 41.95
CA ARG A 5 -25.09 61.09 41.83
C ARG A 5 -25.55 60.34 40.58
N GLY A 6 -24.80 60.52 39.50
CA GLY A 6 -24.89 59.71 38.29
C GLY A 6 -24.84 58.21 38.60
N ARG A 7 -25.96 57.52 38.35
CA ARG A 7 -26.04 56.06 38.38
C ARG A 7 -25.09 55.46 37.33
N PRO A 8 -24.35 54.37 37.64
CA PRO A 8 -23.70 53.59 36.59
C PRO A 8 -24.77 52.93 35.73
N SER A 9 -24.78 53.25 34.42
CA SER A 9 -25.55 52.49 33.44
C SER A 9 -25.10 51.04 33.50
N ARG A 10 -26.01 50.14 33.87
CA ARG A 10 -25.81 48.69 33.79
C ARG A 10 -25.59 48.33 32.32
N GLY A 11 -24.33 48.26 31.91
CA GLY A 11 -23.92 47.80 30.60
C GLY A 11 -24.29 46.33 30.38
N GLY A 12 -24.92 46.09 29.23
CA GLY A 12 -24.95 44.80 28.53
C GLY A 12 -25.69 43.67 29.21
N ALA A 13 -26.97 43.47 28.85
CA ALA A 13 -27.59 42.15 28.97
C ALA A 13 -26.72 41.11 28.22
N PRO A 14 -26.47 39.92 28.80
CA PRO A 14 -25.72 38.88 28.10
C PRO A 14 -26.46 38.53 26.81
N VAL A 15 -25.78 38.65 25.67
CA VAL A 15 -26.30 38.23 24.37
C VAL A 15 -26.58 36.72 24.47
N THR A 16 -27.85 36.35 24.58
CA THR A 16 -28.30 34.96 24.56
C THR A 16 -28.15 34.44 23.14
N ILE A 17 -26.97 33.93 22.81
CA ILE A 17 -26.73 33.19 21.57
C ILE A 17 -27.73 32.04 21.53
N SER A 18 -28.62 32.02 20.54
CA SER A 18 -29.64 30.99 20.46
C SER A 18 -29.00 29.60 20.33
N ALA A 19 -29.68 28.55 20.79
CA ALA A 19 -29.19 27.17 20.63
C ALA A 19 -28.86 26.84 19.16
N VAL A 20 -29.60 27.43 18.22
CA VAL A 20 -29.37 27.35 16.77
C VAL A 20 -28.05 28.01 16.37
N GLN A 21 -27.74 29.22 16.84
CA GLN A 21 -26.46 29.88 16.56
C GLN A 21 -25.27 29.11 17.15
N THR A 22 -25.42 28.56 18.35
CA THR A 22 -24.39 27.71 18.96
C THR A 22 -24.16 26.44 18.14
N ALA A 23 -25.23 25.81 17.65
CA ALA A 23 -25.15 24.66 16.76
C ALA A 23 -24.47 25.02 15.42
N LEU A 24 -24.83 26.14 14.80
CA LEU A 24 -24.22 26.61 13.55
C LEU A 24 -22.73 26.89 13.71
N VAL A 25 -22.31 27.58 14.77
CA VAL A 25 -20.87 27.83 15.05
C VAL A 25 -20.12 26.52 15.26
N ARG A 26 -20.71 25.54 15.96
CA ARG A 26 -20.11 24.20 16.14
C ARG A 26 -19.96 23.47 14.82
N VAL A 27 -20.96 23.53 13.94
CA VAL A 27 -20.93 22.93 12.59
C VAL A 27 -19.86 23.61 11.74
N GLN A 28 -19.85 24.95 11.66
CA GLN A 28 -18.84 25.71 10.92
C GLN A 28 -17.43 25.41 11.41
N ALA A 29 -17.21 25.39 12.72
CA ALA A 29 -15.92 25.06 13.30
C ALA A 29 -15.53 23.59 13.02
N ALA A 30 -16.50 22.66 13.01
CA ALA A 30 -16.26 21.26 12.64
C ALA A 30 -15.91 21.12 11.15
N MET A 31 -16.60 21.82 10.27
CA MET A 31 -16.31 21.86 8.83
C MET A 31 -14.93 22.48 8.56
N ALA A 32 -14.59 23.59 9.21
CA ALA A 32 -13.28 24.22 9.07
C ALA A 32 -12.14 23.29 9.54
N ARG A 33 -12.32 22.62 10.70
CA ARG A 33 -11.37 21.60 11.18
C ARG A 33 -11.27 20.42 10.21
N GLY A 34 -12.40 19.97 9.67
CA GLY A 34 -12.45 18.89 8.67
C GLY A 34 -11.68 19.26 7.41
N HIS A 35 -11.97 20.43 6.84
CA HIS A 35 -11.29 20.98 5.68
C HIS A 35 -9.78 21.10 5.91
N ALA A 36 -9.37 21.73 7.02
CA ALA A 36 -7.96 21.87 7.37
C ALA A 36 -7.26 20.52 7.55
N ARG A 37 -7.96 19.51 8.10
CA ARG A 37 -7.41 18.16 8.27
C ARG A 37 -7.22 17.44 6.94
N VAL A 38 -8.22 17.47 6.07
CA VAL A 38 -8.20 16.75 4.78
C VAL A 38 -7.21 17.37 3.80
N THR A 39 -7.05 18.70 3.83
CA THR A 39 -6.09 19.42 2.98
C THR A 39 -4.68 19.45 3.58
N GLY A 40 -4.56 19.56 4.91
CA GLY A 40 -3.29 19.72 5.58
C GLY A 40 -2.55 18.42 5.90
N THR A 41 -3.25 17.28 5.96
CA THR A 41 -2.63 16.01 6.39
C THR A 41 -3.03 14.82 5.52
N ALA A 42 -2.08 13.91 5.36
CA ALA A 42 -2.31 12.59 4.78
C ALA A 42 -2.86 11.65 5.88
N LEU A 43 -4.06 11.11 5.67
CA LEU A 43 -4.74 10.24 6.63
C LEU A 43 -4.24 8.80 6.52
N GLY A 44 -4.22 8.06 7.64
CA GLY A 44 -3.82 6.65 7.65
C GLY A 44 -2.41 6.36 7.08
N PRO A 45 -1.35 7.09 7.47
CA PRO A 45 -0.01 6.87 6.92
C PRO A 45 0.53 5.45 7.21
N HIS A 46 0.19 4.88 8.37
CA HIS A 46 0.59 3.51 8.72
C HIS A 46 -0.18 2.47 7.93
N GLN A 47 -1.49 2.66 7.75
CA GLN A 47 -2.35 1.79 6.95
C GLN A 47 -1.87 1.72 5.51
N THR A 48 -1.66 2.87 4.88
CA THR A 48 -1.17 2.93 3.48
C THR A 48 0.26 2.40 3.34
N ALA A 49 1.11 2.52 4.37
CA ALA A 49 2.42 1.89 4.38
C ALA A 49 2.33 0.36 4.45
N VAL A 50 1.43 -0.23 5.24
CA VAL A 50 1.23 -1.69 5.25
C VAL A 50 0.67 -2.18 3.93
N VAL A 51 -0.32 -1.48 3.37
CA VAL A 51 -0.90 -1.82 2.05
C VAL A 51 0.21 -1.84 1.00
N ARG A 52 1.05 -0.79 0.93
CA ARG A 52 2.22 -0.76 0.03
C ARG A 52 3.15 -1.95 0.24
N ILE A 53 3.52 -2.26 1.48
CA ILE A 53 4.41 -3.38 1.82
C ILE A 53 3.78 -4.71 1.41
N GLY A 54 2.51 -4.93 1.76
CA GLY A 54 1.77 -6.16 1.48
C GLY A 54 1.68 -6.43 -0.01
N PHE A 55 1.14 -5.49 -0.79
CA PHE A 55 1.00 -5.67 -2.24
C PHE A 55 2.33 -5.82 -2.96
N SER A 56 3.34 -5.01 -2.61
CA SER A 56 4.66 -5.11 -3.22
C SER A 56 5.34 -6.45 -2.87
N PHE A 57 5.15 -6.93 -1.64
CA PHE A 57 5.67 -8.22 -1.20
C PHE A 57 4.98 -9.39 -1.89
N THR A 58 3.65 -9.39 -1.93
CA THR A 58 2.86 -10.44 -2.61
C THR A 58 3.26 -10.55 -4.07
N TRP A 59 3.31 -9.43 -4.79
CA TRP A 59 3.71 -9.42 -6.20
C TRP A 59 5.16 -9.83 -6.40
N LEU A 60 6.09 -9.38 -5.54
CA LEU A 60 7.49 -9.81 -5.61
C LEU A 60 7.63 -11.32 -5.43
N LEU A 61 6.96 -11.91 -4.43
CA LEU A 61 7.01 -13.36 -4.22
C LEU A 61 6.37 -14.14 -5.36
N PHE A 62 5.28 -13.61 -5.93
CA PHE A 62 4.63 -14.19 -7.09
C PHE A 62 5.60 -14.28 -8.27
N LEU A 63 6.23 -13.16 -8.64
CA LEU A 63 7.25 -13.13 -9.70
C LEU A 63 8.44 -14.04 -9.40
N LEU A 64 8.92 -14.08 -8.15
CA LEU A 64 10.03 -14.97 -7.79
C LEU A 64 9.67 -16.45 -7.91
N ARG A 65 8.43 -16.83 -7.56
CA ARG A 65 7.96 -18.22 -7.72
C ARG A 65 7.84 -18.59 -9.19
N GLU A 66 7.33 -17.68 -10.02
CA GLU A 66 7.11 -17.93 -11.44
C GLU A 66 8.38 -17.82 -12.28
N TRP A 67 9.47 -17.31 -11.70
CA TRP A 67 10.74 -17.12 -12.39
C TRP A 67 11.15 -18.30 -13.27
N PRO A 68 11.09 -19.59 -12.85
CA PRO A 68 11.51 -20.71 -13.69
C PRO A 68 10.65 -20.88 -14.95
N HIS A 69 9.37 -20.52 -14.90
CA HIS A 69 8.37 -20.75 -15.96
C HIS A 69 7.93 -19.45 -16.66
N ARG A 70 8.49 -18.30 -16.30
CA ARG A 70 8.05 -16.97 -16.76
C ARG A 70 7.90 -16.83 -18.28
N ARG A 71 8.77 -17.46 -19.08
CA ARG A 71 8.71 -17.41 -20.56
C ARG A 71 7.56 -18.21 -21.12
N GLU A 72 7.22 -19.33 -20.50
CA GLU A 72 6.07 -20.14 -20.88
C GLU A 72 4.77 -19.41 -20.53
N LEU A 73 4.73 -18.78 -19.35
CA LEU A 73 3.54 -18.09 -18.83
C LEU A 73 3.24 -16.76 -19.53
N TYR A 74 4.27 -15.97 -19.84
CA TYR A 74 4.12 -14.58 -20.30
C TYR A 74 4.94 -14.23 -21.55
N GLY A 75 5.82 -15.13 -22.00
CA GLY A 75 6.70 -14.89 -23.13
C GLY A 75 5.97 -14.90 -24.47
N PRO A 76 6.61 -14.44 -25.54
CA PRO A 76 6.04 -14.41 -26.89
C PRO A 76 5.70 -15.81 -27.41
N ASP A 77 6.52 -16.81 -27.06
CA ASP A 77 6.41 -18.21 -27.49
C ASP A 77 5.57 -19.08 -26.54
N GLY A 78 4.89 -18.47 -25.56
CA GLY A 78 4.03 -19.18 -24.61
C GLY A 78 2.78 -19.77 -25.28
N PRO A 79 2.07 -20.72 -24.62
CA PRO A 79 0.83 -21.31 -25.15
C PRO A 79 -0.23 -20.25 -25.48
N TRP A 80 -0.30 -19.18 -24.69
CA TRP A 80 -1.04 -17.97 -25.04
C TRP A 80 -0.18 -17.10 -25.97
N SER A 81 -0.23 -17.46 -27.26
CA SER A 81 0.63 -16.90 -28.30
C SER A 81 0.55 -15.38 -28.42
N TRP A 82 1.60 -14.78 -28.97
CA TRP A 82 1.68 -13.36 -29.25
C TRP A 82 0.46 -12.83 -30.00
N ASP A 83 0.04 -13.50 -31.07
CA ASP A 83 -1.09 -13.06 -31.91
C ASP A 83 -2.43 -13.10 -31.17
N MET A 84 -2.67 -14.13 -30.35
CA MET A 84 -3.89 -14.21 -29.54
C MET A 84 -3.92 -13.10 -28.48
N ALA A 85 -2.79 -12.84 -27.83
CA ALA A 85 -2.66 -11.74 -26.89
C ALA A 85 -2.89 -10.38 -27.56
N ARG A 86 -2.33 -10.20 -28.76
CA ARG A 86 -2.53 -8.99 -29.57
C ARG A 86 -4.02 -8.78 -29.90
N GLN A 87 -4.71 -9.81 -30.36
CA GLN A 87 -6.14 -9.74 -30.66
C GLN A 87 -6.98 -9.36 -29.43
N LEU A 88 -6.67 -9.95 -28.27
CA LEU A 88 -7.36 -9.62 -27.01
C LEU A 88 -7.15 -8.15 -26.62
N ILE A 89 -5.90 -7.68 -26.72
CA ILE A 89 -5.52 -6.31 -26.33
C ILE A 89 -6.06 -5.28 -27.30
N ASP A 90 -6.06 -5.56 -28.60
CA ASP A 90 -6.68 -4.70 -29.61
C ASP A 90 -8.21 -4.58 -29.37
N GLY A 91 -8.84 -5.62 -28.82
CA GLY A 91 -10.27 -5.63 -28.48
C GLY A 91 -10.62 -4.89 -27.19
N ASN A 92 -9.80 -5.01 -26.13
CA ASN A 92 -10.10 -4.44 -24.81
C ASN A 92 -9.31 -3.17 -24.46
N ARG A 93 -8.32 -2.81 -25.30
CA ARG A 93 -7.42 -1.65 -25.15
C ARG A 93 -6.63 -1.64 -23.84
N ALA A 94 -6.38 -2.81 -23.25
CA ALA A 94 -5.65 -2.95 -21.99
C ALA A 94 -4.16 -2.60 -22.14
N PHE A 95 -3.56 -2.04 -21.10
CA PHE A 95 -2.13 -1.72 -21.12
C PHE A 95 -1.27 -2.96 -20.93
N THR A 96 -0.29 -3.18 -21.80
CA THR A 96 0.87 -3.99 -21.47
C THR A 96 2.10 -3.57 -22.25
N ALA A 97 3.21 -3.39 -21.54
CA ALA A 97 4.49 -3.13 -22.17
C ALA A 97 5.04 -4.39 -22.88
N LEU A 98 4.58 -5.58 -22.52
CA LEU A 98 5.07 -6.82 -23.12
C LEU A 98 4.70 -6.94 -24.60
N MET A 99 3.64 -6.27 -25.07
CA MET A 99 3.22 -6.31 -26.47
C MET A 99 3.95 -5.30 -27.38
N TRP A 100 4.91 -4.54 -26.86
CA TRP A 100 5.64 -3.54 -27.67
C TRP A 100 6.76 -4.15 -28.53
N SER A 101 7.27 -5.31 -28.14
CA SER A 101 8.24 -6.09 -28.90
C SER A 101 8.15 -7.56 -28.49
N ASP A 102 8.15 -8.44 -29.48
CA ASP A 102 8.20 -9.90 -29.32
C ASP A 102 9.62 -10.41 -28.99
N SER A 103 10.61 -9.52 -28.86
CA SER A 103 11.97 -9.94 -28.56
C SER A 103 12.12 -10.50 -27.14
N GLY A 104 12.83 -11.63 -27.01
CA GLY A 104 13.11 -12.23 -25.70
C GLY A 104 13.87 -11.29 -24.76
N LEU A 105 14.74 -10.42 -25.29
CA LEU A 105 15.44 -9.41 -24.48
C LEU A 105 14.48 -8.37 -23.89
N TRP A 106 13.50 -7.93 -24.68
CA TRP A 106 12.48 -6.99 -24.20
C TRP A 106 11.64 -7.62 -23.09
N PHE A 107 11.18 -8.85 -23.30
CA PHE A 107 10.46 -9.62 -22.29
C PHE A 107 11.22 -9.69 -20.96
N GLU A 108 12.49 -10.12 -20.98
CA GLU A 108 13.30 -10.24 -19.76
C GLU A 108 13.53 -8.87 -19.10
N THR A 109 13.66 -7.81 -19.90
CA THR A 109 13.83 -6.44 -19.38
C THR A 109 12.57 -5.98 -18.64
N VAL A 110 11.39 -6.14 -19.23
CA VAL A 110 10.11 -5.76 -18.60
C VAL A 110 9.87 -6.60 -17.34
N TYR A 111 10.14 -7.91 -17.39
CA TYR A 111 10.01 -8.79 -16.23
C TYR A 111 10.96 -8.40 -15.10
N ALA A 112 12.23 -8.14 -15.40
CA ALA A 112 13.21 -7.70 -14.41
C ALA A 112 12.84 -6.32 -13.82
N LEU A 113 12.32 -5.40 -14.64
CA LEU A 113 11.83 -4.11 -14.15
C LEU A 113 10.62 -4.25 -13.23
N ALA A 114 9.69 -5.18 -13.52
CA ALA A 114 8.58 -5.50 -12.62
C ALA A 114 9.08 -6.03 -11.26
N LEU A 115 10.06 -6.94 -11.28
CA LEU A 115 10.69 -7.50 -10.08
C LEU A 115 11.39 -6.42 -9.23
N VAL A 116 12.23 -5.61 -9.88
CA VAL A 116 13.01 -4.56 -9.21
C VAL A 116 12.12 -3.45 -8.68
N SER A 117 11.10 -3.02 -9.45
CA SER A 117 10.16 -2.00 -8.98
C SER A 117 9.33 -2.49 -7.79
N ALA A 118 8.90 -3.75 -7.77
CA ALA A 118 8.24 -4.35 -6.61
C ALA A 118 9.14 -4.37 -5.37
N LEU A 119 10.41 -4.78 -5.51
CA LEU A 119 11.37 -4.76 -4.41
C LEU A 119 11.64 -3.33 -3.90
N LEU A 120 11.84 -2.36 -4.80
CA LEU A 120 12.12 -0.98 -4.42
C LEU A 120 10.90 -0.30 -3.79
N LEU A 121 9.69 -0.59 -4.26
CA LEU A 121 8.44 -0.11 -3.66
C LEU A 121 8.20 -0.74 -2.27
N LEU A 122 8.49 -2.03 -2.11
CA LEU A 122 8.45 -2.74 -0.83
C LEU A 122 9.32 -2.01 0.22
N LEU A 123 10.59 -1.74 -0.14
CA LEU A 123 11.54 -0.99 0.69
C LEU A 123 11.14 0.49 0.87
N GLY A 124 10.25 0.99 0.03
CA GLY A 124 9.79 2.36 0.05
C GLY A 124 10.87 3.35 -0.42
N TRP A 125 11.61 2.99 -1.48
CA TRP A 125 12.58 3.86 -2.13
C TRP A 125 11.93 4.59 -3.30
N ARG A 126 12.03 5.93 -3.33
CA ARG A 126 11.44 6.77 -4.39
C ARG A 126 9.99 6.39 -4.67
N THR A 127 9.17 6.31 -3.61
CA THR A 127 7.88 5.59 -3.65
C THR A 127 6.94 6.08 -4.73
N ARG A 128 6.98 7.36 -5.08
CA ARG A 128 6.13 7.94 -6.14
C ARG A 128 6.48 7.44 -7.54
N THR A 129 7.77 7.29 -7.82
CA THR A 129 8.22 6.76 -9.10
C THR A 129 8.07 5.25 -9.13
N MET A 130 8.48 4.57 -8.04
CA MET A 130 8.36 3.12 -7.96
C MET A 130 6.92 2.63 -7.95
N SER A 131 5.95 3.40 -7.43
CA SER A 131 4.53 3.02 -7.52
C SER A 131 4.02 3.01 -8.95
N VAL A 132 4.47 3.95 -9.80
CA VAL A 132 4.13 3.95 -11.24
C VAL A 132 4.81 2.76 -11.92
N LEU A 133 6.11 2.54 -11.71
CA LEU A 133 6.80 1.40 -12.33
C LEU A 133 6.21 0.05 -11.88
N PHE A 134 5.84 -0.06 -10.61
CA PHE A 134 5.14 -1.21 -10.07
C PHE A 134 3.80 -1.44 -10.76
N MET A 135 2.98 -0.38 -10.88
CA MET A 135 1.73 -0.41 -11.63
C MET A 135 1.95 -0.89 -13.07
N LEU A 136 2.92 -0.32 -13.80
CA LEU A 136 3.21 -0.74 -15.17
C LEU A 136 3.64 -2.21 -15.24
N GLY A 137 4.43 -2.69 -14.29
CA GLY A 137 4.81 -4.10 -14.18
C GLY A 137 3.60 -5.01 -13.98
N VAL A 138 2.74 -4.69 -13.00
CA VAL A 138 1.51 -5.44 -12.71
C VAL A 138 0.60 -5.50 -13.93
N LEU A 139 0.26 -4.32 -14.50
CA LEU A 139 -0.59 -4.24 -15.69
C LEU A 139 0.00 -5.03 -16.86
N SER A 140 1.32 -4.96 -17.06
CA SER A 140 1.96 -5.61 -18.19
C SER A 140 1.85 -7.13 -18.14
N LEU A 141 2.16 -7.75 -17.00
CA LEU A 141 2.09 -9.21 -16.89
C LEU A 141 0.66 -9.72 -16.82
N GLN A 142 -0.21 -9.09 -16.04
CA GLN A 142 -1.59 -9.56 -15.88
C GLN A 142 -2.41 -9.42 -17.17
N ASN A 143 -2.27 -8.31 -17.90
CA ASN A 143 -2.97 -8.14 -19.18
C ASN A 143 -2.35 -8.98 -20.31
N ARG A 144 -1.08 -9.40 -20.18
CA ARG A 144 -0.44 -10.29 -21.16
C ARG A 144 -1.06 -11.69 -21.13
N SER A 145 -1.45 -12.17 -19.95
CA SER A 145 -2.00 -13.53 -19.76
C SER A 145 -3.13 -13.54 -18.72
N ILE A 146 -4.31 -13.06 -19.13
CA ILE A 146 -5.47 -12.87 -18.24
C ILE A 146 -6.02 -14.16 -17.61
N PHE A 147 -5.76 -15.33 -18.21
CA PHE A 147 -6.32 -16.61 -17.79
C PHE A 147 -5.52 -17.30 -16.67
N LEU A 148 -4.33 -16.79 -16.35
CA LEU A 148 -3.49 -17.35 -15.29
C LEU A 148 -3.89 -16.85 -13.90
N GLY A 149 -4.54 -15.69 -13.82
CA GLY A 149 -4.84 -15.04 -12.55
C GLY A 149 -6.10 -15.56 -11.85
N ASP A 150 -6.18 -15.28 -10.56
CA ASP A 150 -7.36 -15.50 -9.72
C ASP A 150 -7.95 -14.17 -9.19
N GLY A 151 -8.88 -14.24 -8.23
CA GLY A 151 -9.50 -13.04 -7.66
C GLY A 151 -8.51 -12.10 -6.95
N GLY A 152 -7.38 -12.62 -6.47
CA GLY A 152 -6.33 -11.87 -5.80
C GLY A 152 -5.49 -11.07 -6.78
N ASP A 153 -5.30 -11.57 -8.01
CA ASP A 153 -4.66 -10.83 -9.09
C ASP A 153 -5.42 -9.56 -9.44
N ASN A 154 -6.76 -9.63 -9.51
CA ASN A 154 -7.60 -8.46 -9.71
C ASN A 154 -7.43 -7.42 -8.58
N LEU A 155 -7.24 -7.88 -7.35
CA LEU A 155 -6.99 -6.99 -6.22
C LEU A 155 -5.61 -6.32 -6.34
N ILE A 156 -4.57 -7.05 -6.73
CA ILE A 156 -3.24 -6.48 -7.00
C ILE A 156 -3.33 -5.47 -8.15
N HIS A 157 -4.09 -5.78 -9.21
CA HIS A 157 -4.33 -4.90 -10.36
C HIS A 157 -4.86 -3.53 -9.92
N LEU A 158 -5.99 -3.53 -9.21
CA LEU A 158 -6.63 -2.30 -8.73
C LEU A 158 -5.75 -1.55 -7.72
N MET A 159 -5.14 -2.27 -6.79
CA MET A 159 -4.32 -1.67 -5.75
C MET A 159 -3.03 -1.06 -6.31
N SER A 160 -2.48 -1.62 -7.40
CA SER A 160 -1.34 -1.03 -8.09
C SER A 160 -1.66 0.36 -8.66
N LEU A 161 -2.88 0.56 -9.20
CA LEU A 161 -3.38 1.85 -9.69
C LEU A 161 -3.58 2.83 -8.52
N TYR A 162 -4.23 2.38 -7.45
CA TYR A 162 -4.52 3.24 -6.30
C TYR A 162 -3.25 3.68 -5.56
N LEU A 163 -2.24 2.81 -5.48
CA LEU A 163 -0.97 3.12 -4.82
C LEU A 163 -0.24 4.30 -5.46
N VAL A 164 -0.39 4.55 -6.76
CA VAL A 164 0.17 5.73 -7.46
C VAL A 164 -0.32 7.04 -6.85
N LEU A 165 -1.59 7.07 -6.42
CA LEU A 165 -2.23 8.25 -5.83
C LEU A 165 -1.99 8.37 -4.32
N THR A 166 -1.43 7.34 -3.69
CA THR A 166 -1.24 7.32 -2.23
C THR A 166 0.12 7.87 -1.80
N ARG A 167 0.16 8.61 -0.69
CA ARG A 167 1.39 9.02 0.02
C ARG A 167 1.95 7.88 0.89
N CYS A 168 2.00 6.66 0.37
CA CYS A 168 2.38 5.45 1.11
C CYS A 168 3.85 5.39 1.55
N GLY A 169 4.68 6.37 1.16
CA GLY A 169 6.10 6.48 1.54
C GLY A 169 6.40 7.33 2.77
N GLN A 170 5.39 7.82 3.51
CA GLN A 170 5.60 8.71 4.67
C GLN A 170 6.15 8.03 5.92
N VAL A 171 5.87 6.74 6.10
CA VAL A 171 6.37 5.92 7.22
C VAL A 171 6.85 4.57 6.70
N TRP A 172 7.74 3.94 7.47
CA TRP A 172 8.31 2.62 7.19
C TRP A 172 8.83 2.47 5.75
N SER A 173 9.58 3.47 5.31
CA SER A 173 10.15 3.55 3.97
C SER A 173 11.56 4.12 4.03
N LEU A 174 12.39 3.79 3.04
CA LEU A 174 13.69 4.43 2.86
C LEU A 174 13.53 5.94 2.62
N ASP A 175 12.44 6.37 1.98
CA ASP A 175 12.11 7.79 1.78
C ASP A 175 11.90 8.54 3.11
N ALA A 176 11.11 7.97 4.03
CA ALA A 176 10.87 8.54 5.35
C ALA A 176 12.16 8.58 6.18
N ARG A 177 12.97 7.52 6.11
CA ARG A 177 14.28 7.48 6.78
C ARG A 177 15.24 8.54 6.23
N ARG A 178 15.25 8.77 4.91
CA ARG A 178 16.04 9.84 4.29
C ARG A 178 15.54 11.22 4.71
N ALA A 179 14.22 11.41 4.79
CA ALA A 179 13.63 12.68 5.23
C ALA A 179 13.96 12.98 6.70
N ALA A 180 13.87 12.00 7.60
CA ALA A 180 14.13 12.17 9.03
C ALA A 180 15.61 12.43 9.38
N ARG A 181 16.55 12.08 8.49
CA ARG A 181 17.99 12.31 8.68
C ARG A 181 18.45 13.70 8.23
N ARG A 182 17.57 14.51 7.65
CA ARG A 182 17.90 15.84 7.18
C ARG A 182 17.90 16.81 8.37
N PRO A 183 19.00 17.54 8.64
CA PRO A 183 19.00 18.62 9.60
C PRO A 183 18.07 19.73 9.14
N ASP A 184 17.31 20.33 10.08
CA ASP A 184 16.50 21.52 9.78
C ASP A 184 17.41 22.67 9.32
N GLY A 185 17.03 23.34 8.23
CA GLY A 185 17.71 24.53 7.74
C GLY A 185 18.86 24.32 6.74
N GLN A 186 19.25 23.08 6.41
CA GLN A 186 20.22 22.84 5.32
C GLN A 186 19.53 22.76 3.95
N GLU A 187 20.15 23.36 2.93
CA GLU A 187 19.72 23.21 1.55
C GLU A 187 19.70 21.73 1.14
N PRO A 188 18.69 21.30 0.36
CA PRO A 188 18.61 19.91 -0.07
C PRO A 188 19.85 19.55 -0.92
N PRO A 189 20.58 18.46 -0.60
CA PRO A 189 21.72 18.04 -1.40
C PRO A 189 21.29 17.74 -2.83
N ARG A 190 22.22 17.89 -3.79
CA ARG A 190 21.97 17.61 -5.21
C ARG A 190 21.34 16.23 -5.39
N ASP A 191 20.08 16.22 -5.80
CA ASP A 191 19.33 15.00 -6.09
C ASP A 191 19.70 14.39 -7.46
N THR A 192 20.93 13.88 -7.59
CA THR A 192 21.45 13.28 -8.83
C THR A 192 20.64 12.06 -9.25
N THR A 193 20.27 11.21 -8.30
CA THR A 193 19.42 10.04 -8.55
C THR A 193 18.07 10.44 -9.14
N GLY A 194 17.45 11.51 -8.62
CA GLY A 194 16.19 12.02 -9.15
C GLY A 194 16.35 12.48 -10.60
N ILE A 195 17.41 13.24 -10.91
CA ILE A 195 17.69 13.72 -12.27
C ILE A 195 17.83 12.54 -13.23
N VAL A 196 18.71 11.58 -12.91
CA VAL A 196 18.94 10.39 -13.75
C VAL A 196 17.64 9.62 -13.97
N LEU A 197 16.87 9.38 -12.91
CA LEU A 197 15.62 8.64 -12.98
C LEU A 197 14.61 9.32 -13.92
N TRP A 198 14.41 10.63 -13.79
CA TRP A 198 13.48 11.38 -14.64
C TRP A 198 13.93 11.43 -16.10
N THR A 199 15.22 11.67 -16.33
CA THR A 199 15.79 11.68 -17.68
C THR A 199 15.64 10.33 -18.35
N VAL A 200 16.00 9.23 -17.67
CA VAL A 200 15.88 7.87 -18.21
C VAL A 200 14.42 7.52 -18.50
N LEU A 201 13.49 7.80 -17.58
CA LEU A 201 12.07 7.50 -17.79
C LEU A 201 11.46 8.35 -18.90
N GLY A 202 11.84 9.62 -19.01
CA GLY A 202 11.37 10.51 -20.08
C GLY A 202 11.88 10.07 -21.44
N LEU A 203 13.17 9.72 -21.53
CA LEU A 203 13.76 9.17 -22.76
C LEU A 203 13.14 7.82 -23.13
N ALA A 204 12.88 6.95 -22.16
CA ALA A 204 12.21 5.68 -22.40
C ALA A 204 10.78 5.88 -22.93
N LEU A 205 9.99 6.79 -22.33
CA LEU A 205 8.65 7.11 -22.83
C LEU A 205 8.68 7.73 -24.22
N ALA A 206 9.61 8.65 -24.49
CA ALA A 206 9.81 9.22 -25.81
C ALA A 206 10.21 8.15 -26.84
N TRP A 207 11.09 7.22 -26.45
CA TRP A 207 11.51 6.13 -27.30
C TRP A 207 10.32 5.25 -27.70
N VAL A 208 9.52 4.81 -26.72
CA VAL A 208 8.34 3.97 -26.97
C VAL A 208 7.32 4.73 -27.83
N GLN A 209 7.07 6.01 -27.55
CA GLN A 209 6.13 6.81 -28.34
C GLN A 209 6.53 6.96 -29.82
N LEU A 210 7.83 7.02 -30.11
CA LEU A 210 8.35 7.37 -31.44
C LEU A 210 8.82 6.17 -32.26
N PHE A 211 9.24 5.08 -31.61
CA PHE A 211 9.96 3.98 -32.26
C PHE A 211 9.34 2.60 -32.06
N THR A 212 8.26 2.47 -31.29
CA THR A 212 7.56 1.18 -31.17
C THR A 212 6.15 1.27 -31.75
N ASP A 213 5.67 0.15 -32.32
CA ASP A 213 4.29 -0.01 -32.78
C ASP A 213 3.32 -0.20 -31.60
N ALA A 214 3.66 0.31 -30.41
CA ALA A 214 2.97 0.13 -29.15
C ALA A 214 1.52 0.68 -29.14
N GLY A 215 1.09 1.36 -30.20
CA GLY A 215 -0.24 1.95 -30.28
C GLY A 215 -0.51 2.95 -29.16
N LEU A 216 0.54 3.62 -28.62
CA LEU A 216 0.43 4.69 -27.63
C LEU A 216 -0.21 5.93 -28.26
N SER A 217 -1.50 5.81 -28.56
CA SER A 217 -2.31 6.93 -28.98
C SER A 217 -2.54 7.85 -27.77
N PRO A 218 -2.50 9.18 -27.94
CA PRO A 218 -2.89 10.11 -26.89
C PRO A 218 -4.40 10.12 -26.63
N ILE A 219 -5.22 9.76 -27.62
CA ILE A 219 -6.68 10.01 -27.61
C ILE A 219 -7.48 8.70 -27.73
N ALA A 220 -6.91 7.67 -28.34
CA ALA A 220 -7.47 6.33 -28.40
C ALA A 220 -6.71 5.40 -27.46
N ASP A 221 -7.20 4.18 -27.23
CA ASP A 221 -6.42 3.15 -26.54
C ASP A 221 -6.03 3.49 -25.10
N GLY A 222 -7.01 3.72 -24.24
CA GLY A 222 -6.71 3.95 -22.83
C GLY A 222 -7.86 3.64 -21.90
N PRO A 223 -7.64 3.81 -20.59
CA PRO A 223 -8.55 3.37 -19.55
C PRO A 223 -9.81 4.25 -19.44
N LEU A 224 -9.85 5.39 -20.13
CA LEU A 224 -11.00 6.29 -20.16
C LEU A 224 -11.34 6.67 -21.60
N PRO A 225 -12.63 6.84 -21.94
CA PRO A 225 -13.03 7.31 -23.26
C PRO A 225 -12.35 8.65 -23.63
N GLY A 226 -11.66 8.68 -24.77
CA GLY A 226 -10.96 9.87 -25.26
C GLY A 226 -9.58 10.14 -24.64
N LEU A 227 -9.11 9.29 -23.72
CA LEU A 227 -7.79 9.39 -23.11
C LEU A 227 -7.01 8.10 -23.32
N GLY A 228 -5.98 8.17 -24.15
CA GLY A 228 -5.09 7.05 -24.40
C GLY A 228 -4.00 6.87 -23.35
N TRP A 229 -3.39 5.68 -23.33
CA TRP A 229 -2.30 5.36 -22.40
C TRP A 229 -1.13 6.34 -22.50
N ALA A 230 -0.82 6.88 -23.69
CA ALA A 230 0.23 7.87 -23.85
C ALA A 230 -0.01 9.12 -22.99
N THR A 231 -1.24 9.64 -22.99
CA THR A 231 -1.64 10.81 -22.22
C THR A 231 -1.49 10.58 -20.72
N ILE A 232 -1.80 9.37 -20.26
CA ILE A 232 -1.67 9.00 -18.86
C ILE A 232 -0.20 8.90 -18.45
N LEU A 233 0.62 8.22 -19.24
CA LEU A 233 2.04 8.03 -18.94
C LEU A 233 2.80 9.37 -18.97
N TRP A 234 2.59 10.18 -20.01
CA TRP A 234 3.15 11.53 -20.09
C TRP A 234 2.61 12.44 -18.99
N GLY A 235 1.32 12.36 -18.68
CA GLY A 235 0.69 13.09 -17.58
C GLY A 235 1.31 12.75 -16.22
N LEU A 236 1.49 11.45 -15.92
CA LEU A 236 2.15 10.99 -14.70
C LEU A 236 3.60 11.47 -14.63
N TRP A 237 4.35 11.38 -15.73
CA TRP A 237 5.73 11.86 -15.81
C TRP A 237 5.81 13.38 -15.58
N LEU A 238 4.96 14.17 -16.24
CA LEU A 238 4.91 15.63 -16.11
C LEU A 238 4.48 16.08 -14.71
N ILE A 239 3.43 15.48 -14.14
CA ILE A 239 2.93 15.84 -12.81
C ILE A 239 4.00 15.54 -11.75
N GLN A 240 4.62 14.36 -11.80
CA GLN A 240 5.65 14.01 -10.83
C GLN A 240 6.96 14.78 -11.04
N GLY A 241 7.34 15.05 -12.29
CA GLY A 241 8.50 15.87 -12.64
C GLY A 241 8.31 17.33 -12.20
N GLY A 242 7.15 17.92 -12.48
CA GLY A 242 6.76 19.25 -12.03
C GLY A 242 6.74 19.35 -10.50
N TRP A 243 6.25 18.32 -9.82
CA TRP A 243 6.36 18.23 -8.36
C TRP A 243 7.81 18.22 -7.89
N TRP A 244 8.64 17.37 -8.49
CA TRP A 244 10.06 17.25 -8.14
C TRP A 244 10.77 18.61 -8.31
N LEU A 245 10.46 19.33 -9.39
CA LEU A 245 10.98 20.66 -9.67
C LEU A 245 10.50 21.69 -8.63
N ALA A 246 9.20 21.72 -8.33
CA ALA A 246 8.62 22.65 -7.36
C ALA A 246 9.20 22.48 -5.96
N ARG A 247 9.43 21.23 -5.53
CA ARG A 247 10.11 20.93 -4.25
C ARG A 247 11.53 21.48 -4.18
N ARG A 248 12.19 21.64 -5.31
CA ARG A 248 13.59 22.00 -5.41
C ARG A 248 13.80 23.49 -5.62
N TYR A 249 12.99 24.12 -6.47
CA TYR A 249 13.22 25.47 -6.97
C TYR A 249 12.16 26.49 -6.58
N ALA A 250 11.00 26.06 -6.06
CA ALA A 250 9.92 26.97 -5.67
C ALA A 250 9.46 26.71 -4.21
N PRO A 251 10.34 26.90 -3.20
CA PRO A 251 9.90 26.87 -1.81
C PRO A 251 8.95 28.06 -1.55
N GLY A 252 7.73 27.79 -1.08
CA GLY A 252 6.71 28.81 -0.84
C GLY A 252 5.28 28.34 -1.14
N GLU A 253 4.41 29.26 -1.53
CA GLU A 253 3.00 28.99 -1.84
C GLU A 253 2.79 27.88 -2.89
N PRO A 254 3.53 27.80 -4.01
CA PRO A 254 3.33 26.75 -5.00
C PRO A 254 3.50 25.34 -4.42
N ARG A 255 4.50 25.17 -3.54
CA ARG A 255 4.73 23.90 -2.84
C ARG A 255 3.59 23.58 -1.87
N THR A 256 3.07 24.57 -1.15
CA THR A 256 1.93 24.39 -0.24
C THR A 256 0.68 23.92 -0.99
N VAL A 257 0.36 24.55 -2.13
CA VAL A 257 -0.78 24.17 -2.97
C VAL A 257 -0.61 22.74 -3.50
N LEU A 258 0.56 22.40 -4.03
CA LEU A 258 0.86 21.04 -4.45
C LEU A 258 0.69 20.06 -3.28
N ASP A 259 1.23 20.37 -2.10
CA ASP A 259 1.10 19.55 -0.90
C ASP A 259 -0.37 19.31 -0.51
N MET A 260 -1.22 20.33 -0.57
CA MET A 260 -2.66 20.21 -0.38
C MET A 260 -3.31 19.28 -1.42
N LEU A 261 -3.03 19.48 -2.71
CA LEU A 261 -3.60 18.67 -3.79
C LEU A 261 -3.24 17.19 -3.65
N ALA A 262 -1.99 16.86 -3.32
CA ALA A 262 -1.62 15.46 -3.13
C ALA A 262 -2.07 14.89 -1.77
N ASN A 263 -2.37 15.70 -0.76
CA ASN A 263 -3.09 15.22 0.43
C ASN A 263 -4.53 14.85 0.05
N LEU A 264 -5.20 15.67 -0.76
CA LEU A 264 -6.55 15.39 -1.27
C LEU A 264 -6.58 14.13 -2.12
N ALA A 265 -5.67 13.99 -3.09
CA ALA A 265 -5.56 12.81 -3.93
C ALA A 265 -5.33 11.53 -3.10
N HIS A 266 -4.43 11.59 -2.12
CA HIS A 266 -4.16 10.47 -1.23
C HIS A 266 -5.35 10.11 -0.34
N ASN A 267 -6.01 11.11 0.26
CA ASN A 267 -7.16 10.88 1.14
C ASN A 267 -8.34 10.33 0.34
N GLY A 268 -8.58 10.83 -0.88
CA GLY A 268 -9.55 10.28 -1.82
C GLY A 268 -9.22 8.83 -2.19
N ALA A 269 -7.97 8.55 -2.59
CA ALA A 269 -7.52 7.20 -2.90
C ALA A 269 -7.66 6.24 -1.71
N LEU A 270 -7.39 6.69 -0.48
CA LEU A 270 -7.60 5.88 0.72
C LEU A 270 -9.09 5.53 0.92
N VAL A 271 -10.00 6.48 0.70
CA VAL A 271 -11.45 6.21 0.76
C VAL A 271 -11.86 5.22 -0.32
N VAL A 272 -11.33 5.37 -1.54
CA VAL A 272 -11.57 4.41 -2.64
C VAL A 272 -11.07 3.02 -2.27
N ILE A 273 -9.85 2.88 -1.77
CA ILE A 273 -9.30 1.59 -1.31
C ILE A 273 -10.21 0.96 -0.24
N MET A 274 -10.61 1.73 0.77
CA MET A 274 -11.49 1.23 1.83
C MET A 274 -12.86 0.81 1.28
N GLY A 275 -13.43 1.61 0.38
CA GLY A 275 -14.70 1.31 -0.29
C GLY A 275 -14.62 0.05 -1.15
N GLU A 276 -13.56 -0.08 -1.95
CA GLU A 276 -13.29 -1.24 -2.81
C GLU A 276 -13.27 -2.54 -2.00
N VAL A 277 -12.55 -2.57 -0.87
CA VAL A 277 -12.51 -3.75 -0.01
C VAL A 277 -13.89 -4.08 0.57
N CYS A 278 -14.68 -3.07 0.94
CA CYS A 278 -16.05 -3.30 1.41
C CYS A 278 -16.93 -3.87 0.30
N LEU A 279 -16.83 -3.33 -0.92
CA LEU A 279 -17.57 -3.81 -2.09
C LEU A 279 -17.14 -5.22 -2.47
N LEU A 280 -15.85 -5.54 -2.40
CA LEU A 280 -15.32 -6.88 -2.64
C LEU A 280 -15.98 -7.90 -1.71
N TYR A 281 -15.99 -7.66 -0.40
CA TYR A 281 -16.63 -8.58 0.53
C TYR A 281 -18.15 -8.62 0.41
N ALA A 282 -18.79 -7.46 0.25
CA ALA A 282 -20.24 -7.39 0.10
C ALA A 282 -20.70 -8.16 -1.14
N SER A 283 -20.07 -7.91 -2.30
CA SER A 283 -20.39 -8.59 -3.55
C SER A 283 -20.07 -10.08 -3.48
N ALA A 284 -18.90 -10.46 -2.95
CA ALA A 284 -18.51 -11.85 -2.79
C ALA A 284 -19.47 -12.62 -1.87
N GLY A 285 -19.94 -12.00 -0.79
CA GLY A 285 -20.93 -12.59 0.12
C GLY A 285 -22.31 -12.71 -0.51
N TRP A 286 -22.80 -11.62 -1.13
CA TRP A 286 -24.14 -11.58 -1.74
C TRP A 286 -24.27 -12.50 -2.96
N TYR A 287 -23.18 -12.66 -3.72
CA TYR A 287 -23.14 -13.62 -4.83
C TYR A 287 -23.20 -15.06 -4.31
N LYS A 288 -22.52 -15.38 -3.21
CA LYS A 288 -22.58 -16.70 -2.57
C LYS A 288 -23.99 -17.02 -2.06
N VAL A 289 -24.69 -16.07 -1.45
CA VAL A 289 -26.08 -16.26 -0.97
C VAL A 289 -27.02 -16.77 -2.07
N GLN A 290 -26.78 -16.40 -3.33
CA GLN A 290 -27.59 -16.82 -4.47
C GLN A 290 -27.26 -18.23 -5.00
N GLY A 291 -26.10 -18.80 -4.63
CA GLY A 291 -25.65 -20.09 -5.13
C GLY A 291 -26.21 -21.26 -4.34
N SER A 292 -26.82 -22.25 -5.00
CA SER A 292 -27.41 -23.44 -4.36
C SER A 292 -26.45 -24.17 -3.43
N ARG A 293 -25.18 -24.33 -3.82
CA ARG A 293 -24.15 -25.00 -2.99
C ARG A 293 -23.87 -24.27 -1.67
N TRP A 294 -23.99 -22.95 -1.66
CA TRP A 294 -23.87 -22.15 -0.44
C TRP A 294 -25.15 -22.22 0.40
N GLN A 295 -26.31 -22.22 -0.25
CA GLN A 295 -27.61 -22.36 0.43
C GLN A 295 -27.75 -23.71 1.13
N ASP A 296 -27.27 -24.78 0.52
CA ASP A 296 -27.31 -26.14 1.07
C ASP A 296 -26.13 -26.43 2.01
N GLY A 297 -25.22 -25.46 2.25
CA GLY A 297 -24.10 -25.60 3.18
C GLY A 297 -22.97 -26.53 2.71
N THR A 298 -22.93 -26.87 1.42
CA THR A 298 -21.97 -27.84 0.86
C THR A 298 -20.83 -27.19 0.04
N ALA A 299 -20.82 -25.87 -0.13
CA ALA A 299 -19.90 -25.19 -1.05
C ALA A 299 -18.42 -25.51 -0.79
N LEU A 300 -17.99 -25.57 0.47
CA LEU A 300 -16.59 -25.88 0.81
C LEU A 300 -16.20 -27.34 0.50
N TYR A 301 -17.15 -28.27 0.44
CA TYR A 301 -16.87 -29.69 0.17
C TYR A 301 -16.21 -29.91 -1.19
N TYR A 302 -16.65 -29.17 -2.22
CA TYR A 302 -16.22 -29.41 -3.60
C TYR A 302 -14.76 -29.00 -3.85
N PRO A 303 -14.29 -27.79 -3.48
CA PRO A 303 -12.88 -27.43 -3.64
C PRO A 303 -11.92 -28.37 -2.90
N LEU A 304 -12.32 -28.92 -1.75
CA LEU A 304 -11.50 -29.88 -1.00
C LEU A 304 -11.29 -31.21 -1.76
N HIS A 305 -12.15 -31.54 -2.73
CA HIS A 305 -12.04 -32.75 -3.56
C HIS A 305 -11.51 -32.48 -4.97
N LEU A 306 -11.03 -31.26 -5.25
CA LEU A 306 -10.35 -30.95 -6.50
C LEU A 306 -8.86 -31.03 -6.27
N ASP A 307 -8.17 -31.96 -6.94
CA ASP A 307 -6.71 -32.18 -6.82
C ASP A 307 -5.90 -30.89 -7.00
N TYR A 308 -6.38 -29.97 -7.82
CA TYR A 308 -5.76 -28.67 -8.05
C TYR A 308 -5.80 -27.74 -6.82
N PHE A 309 -6.84 -27.84 -5.98
CA PHE A 309 -7.05 -27.00 -4.80
C PHE A 309 -6.83 -27.78 -3.48
N SER A 310 -6.29 -29.00 -3.51
CA SER A 310 -6.06 -29.82 -2.32
C SER A 310 -4.57 -30.18 -2.16
N PRO A 311 -3.69 -29.20 -1.89
CA PRO A 311 -2.24 -29.43 -1.76
C PRO A 311 -1.88 -30.42 -0.62
N TRP A 312 -2.80 -30.60 0.34
CA TRP A 312 -2.66 -31.51 1.47
C TRP A 312 -3.87 -32.44 1.54
N PRO A 313 -3.86 -33.59 0.81
CA PRO A 313 -5.01 -34.48 0.73
C PRO A 313 -5.52 -34.92 2.10
N SER A 314 -4.63 -35.27 3.02
CA SER A 314 -4.99 -35.67 4.39
C SER A 314 -5.72 -34.58 5.19
N LEU A 315 -5.37 -33.30 4.97
CA LEU A 315 -6.04 -32.18 5.61
C LEU A 315 -7.41 -31.95 4.98
N ALA A 316 -7.50 -32.05 3.65
CA ALA A 316 -8.75 -31.91 2.92
C ALA A 316 -9.75 -33.00 3.33
N ASP A 317 -9.31 -34.25 3.40
CA ASP A 317 -10.09 -35.40 3.87
C ASP A 317 -10.56 -35.20 5.32
N ALA A 318 -9.68 -34.75 6.21
CA ALA A 318 -10.02 -34.49 7.61
C ALA A 318 -11.04 -33.35 7.78
N LEU A 319 -10.97 -32.30 6.95
CA LEU A 319 -11.97 -31.23 6.95
C LEU A 319 -13.31 -31.72 6.35
N ALA A 320 -13.24 -32.52 5.29
CA ALA A 320 -14.41 -33.04 4.60
C ALA A 320 -15.10 -34.20 5.34
N SER A 321 -14.43 -34.87 6.28
CA SER A 321 -14.99 -36.00 7.03
C SER A 321 -16.14 -35.61 7.95
N SER A 322 -16.34 -34.31 8.22
CA SER A 322 -17.44 -33.78 9.02
C SER A 322 -18.32 -32.83 8.21
N GLY A 323 -19.50 -33.30 7.80
CA GLY A 323 -20.50 -32.47 7.12
C GLY A 323 -20.90 -31.24 7.94
N THR A 324 -20.96 -31.36 9.27
CA THR A 324 -21.25 -30.22 10.16
C THR A 324 -20.14 -29.17 10.11
N LEU A 325 -18.88 -29.57 10.11
CA LEU A 325 -17.75 -28.63 10.01
C LEU A 325 -17.79 -27.89 8.66
N VAL A 326 -17.96 -28.63 7.56
CA VAL A 326 -18.11 -28.07 6.21
C VAL A 326 -19.25 -27.06 6.15
N MET A 327 -20.41 -27.40 6.71
CA MET A 327 -21.58 -26.53 6.77
C MET A 327 -21.30 -25.24 7.56
N LEU A 328 -20.69 -25.37 8.76
CA LEU A 328 -20.36 -24.23 9.61
C LEU A 328 -19.35 -23.28 8.94
N LEU A 329 -18.33 -23.82 8.27
CA LEU A 329 -17.35 -23.01 7.54
C LEU A 329 -17.97 -22.35 6.30
N THR A 330 -18.85 -23.07 5.59
CA THR A 330 -19.57 -22.56 4.42
C THR A 330 -20.44 -21.37 4.79
N TYR A 331 -21.32 -21.49 5.79
CA TYR A 331 -22.15 -20.37 6.23
C TYR A 331 -21.34 -19.30 6.94
N GLY A 332 -20.35 -19.67 7.76
CA GLY A 332 -19.48 -18.75 8.47
C GLY A 332 -18.78 -17.77 7.53
N THR A 333 -18.25 -18.27 6.41
CA THR A 333 -17.65 -17.47 5.33
C THR A 333 -18.63 -16.41 4.82
N VAL A 334 -19.86 -16.81 4.48
CA VAL A 334 -20.88 -15.88 3.96
C VAL A 334 -21.27 -14.83 5.01
N ILE A 335 -21.48 -15.25 6.25
CA ILE A 335 -21.86 -14.35 7.35
C ILE A 335 -20.78 -13.31 7.58
N VAL A 336 -19.50 -13.71 7.66
CA VAL A 336 -18.38 -12.80 7.89
C VAL A 336 -18.26 -11.79 6.75
N GLN A 337 -18.30 -12.25 5.50
CA GLN A 337 -18.16 -11.40 4.32
C GLN A 337 -19.30 -10.39 4.17
N VAL A 338 -20.55 -10.83 4.38
CA VAL A 338 -21.72 -9.93 4.31
C VAL A 338 -21.75 -8.97 5.50
N ALA A 339 -21.40 -9.43 6.71
CA ALA A 339 -21.48 -8.60 7.91
C ALA A 339 -20.39 -7.52 7.98
N PHE A 340 -19.20 -7.78 7.44
CA PHE A 340 -18.03 -6.92 7.62
C PHE A 340 -18.28 -5.43 7.32
N PRO A 341 -18.84 -5.03 6.15
CA PRO A 341 -19.12 -3.63 5.85
C PRO A 341 -20.02 -2.93 6.88
N PHE A 342 -21.00 -3.65 7.44
CA PHE A 342 -21.91 -3.12 8.45
C PHE A 342 -21.24 -2.98 9.83
N THR A 343 -20.23 -3.79 10.11
CA THR A 343 -19.50 -3.73 11.39
C THR A 343 -18.55 -2.53 11.51
N LEU A 344 -18.25 -1.83 10.41
CA LEU A 344 -17.29 -0.72 10.39
C LEU A 344 -17.64 0.43 11.34
N LEU A 345 -18.93 0.61 11.65
CA LEU A 345 -19.42 1.65 12.56
C LEU A 345 -19.06 1.37 14.03
N ASN A 346 -18.77 0.12 14.38
CA ASN A 346 -18.39 -0.27 15.73
C ASN A 346 -16.98 -0.86 15.74
N ARG A 347 -16.04 -0.15 16.36
CA ARG A 347 -14.62 -0.54 16.43
C ARG A 347 -14.38 -1.97 16.93
N ARG A 348 -15.20 -2.47 17.86
CA ARG A 348 -15.05 -3.83 18.43
C ARG A 348 -15.52 -4.87 17.43
N ALA A 349 -16.71 -4.67 16.86
CA ALA A 349 -17.27 -5.56 15.85
C ALA A 349 -16.37 -5.61 14.61
N LYS A 350 -15.94 -4.45 14.10
CA LYS A 350 -14.97 -4.35 13.00
C LYS A 350 -13.71 -5.17 13.27
N ASN A 351 -13.08 -4.97 14.43
CA ASN A 351 -11.82 -5.66 14.73
C ASN A 351 -12.02 -7.17 14.90
N ALA A 352 -13.15 -7.61 15.47
CA ALA A 352 -13.49 -9.02 15.56
C ALA A 352 -13.69 -9.64 14.16
N MET A 353 -14.46 -8.99 13.28
CA MET A 353 -14.64 -9.44 11.89
C MET A 353 -13.33 -9.44 11.12
N LEU A 354 -12.48 -8.44 11.31
CA LEU A 354 -11.18 -8.37 10.65
C LEU A 354 -10.27 -9.55 11.04
N VAL A 355 -10.31 -9.99 12.30
CA VAL A 355 -9.59 -11.21 12.72
C VAL A 355 -10.17 -12.44 12.04
N LEU A 356 -11.50 -12.57 11.96
CA LEU A 356 -12.14 -13.70 11.28
C LEU A 356 -11.80 -13.73 9.79
N LEU A 357 -11.84 -12.58 9.09
CA LEU A 357 -11.44 -12.47 7.68
C LEU A 357 -9.97 -12.87 7.49
N MET A 358 -9.07 -12.39 8.34
CA MET A 358 -7.65 -12.79 8.25
C MET A 358 -7.46 -14.29 8.49
N LEU A 359 -8.20 -14.89 9.43
CA LEU A 359 -8.16 -16.34 9.67
C LEU A 359 -8.75 -17.13 8.50
N GLU A 360 -9.82 -16.63 7.87
CA GLU A 360 -10.41 -17.22 6.66
C GLU A 360 -9.39 -17.24 5.53
N HIS A 361 -8.71 -16.12 5.26
CA HIS A 361 -7.68 -16.04 4.23
C HIS A 361 -6.47 -16.92 4.54
N ILE A 362 -6.03 -17.00 5.80
CA ILE A 362 -4.99 -17.95 6.21
C ILE A 362 -5.45 -19.40 5.98
N GLY A 363 -6.70 -19.70 6.31
CA GLY A 363 -7.32 -21.01 6.06
C GLY A 363 -7.31 -21.37 4.58
N ILE A 364 -7.75 -20.44 3.71
CA ILE A 364 -7.72 -20.61 2.25
C ILE A 364 -6.28 -20.81 1.75
N ALA A 365 -5.32 -20.03 2.25
CA ALA A 365 -3.92 -20.12 1.84
C ALA A 365 -3.35 -21.53 2.07
N VAL A 366 -3.65 -22.11 3.23
CA VAL A 366 -3.12 -23.41 3.66
C VAL A 366 -3.94 -24.56 3.10
N ALA A 367 -5.26 -24.54 3.32
CA ALA A 367 -6.14 -25.65 2.97
C ALA A 367 -6.40 -25.76 1.47
N LEU A 368 -6.53 -24.62 0.77
CA LEU A 368 -6.85 -24.59 -0.67
C LEU A 368 -5.64 -24.32 -1.57
N GLY A 369 -4.46 -24.11 -1.00
CA GLY A 369 -3.23 -23.89 -1.77
C GLY A 369 -3.19 -22.56 -2.51
N LEU A 370 -3.88 -21.54 -2.03
CA LEU A 370 -3.99 -20.21 -2.66
C LEU A 370 -3.26 -19.11 -1.87
N PRO A 371 -1.93 -19.19 -1.69
CA PRO A 371 -1.20 -18.28 -0.82
C PRO A 371 -1.17 -16.83 -1.34
N PHE A 372 -1.07 -16.60 -2.64
CA PHE A 372 -0.97 -15.24 -3.18
C PHE A 372 -2.30 -14.51 -3.17
N PHE A 373 -3.39 -15.21 -3.51
CA PHE A 373 -4.76 -14.74 -3.29
C PHE A 373 -4.93 -14.24 -1.85
N SER A 374 -4.62 -15.10 -0.89
CA SER A 374 -4.80 -14.78 0.53
C SER A 374 -3.86 -13.68 1.01
N LEU A 375 -2.62 -13.63 0.52
CA LEU A 375 -1.69 -12.54 0.85
C LEU A 375 -2.18 -11.19 0.30
N ALA A 376 -2.71 -11.15 -0.92
CA ALA A 376 -3.31 -9.95 -1.49
C ALA A 376 -4.54 -9.49 -0.67
N ALA A 377 -5.42 -10.42 -0.30
CA ALA A 377 -6.59 -10.13 0.51
C ALA A 377 -6.23 -9.62 1.92
N ILE A 378 -5.29 -10.28 2.61
CA ILE A 378 -4.77 -9.83 3.91
C ILE A 378 -4.10 -8.45 3.79
N ALA A 379 -3.37 -8.19 2.70
CA ALA A 379 -2.76 -6.88 2.45
C ALA A 379 -3.81 -5.77 2.27
N ALA A 380 -4.93 -6.06 1.62
CA ALA A 380 -6.04 -5.12 1.50
C ALA A 380 -6.73 -4.88 2.85
N ASP A 381 -7.04 -5.95 3.59
CA ASP A 381 -7.64 -5.90 4.92
C ASP A 381 -6.84 -5.07 5.92
N ALA A 382 -5.52 -5.05 5.75
CA ALA A 382 -4.62 -4.28 6.60
C ALA A 382 -4.95 -2.78 6.63
N VAL A 383 -5.67 -2.25 5.63
CA VAL A 383 -6.14 -0.86 5.65
C VAL A 383 -7.07 -0.57 6.84
N PHE A 384 -7.78 -1.58 7.36
CA PHE A 384 -8.69 -1.43 8.50
C PHE A 384 -8.02 -1.68 9.85
N LEU A 385 -6.74 -2.07 9.88
CA LEU A 385 -6.04 -2.35 11.12
C LEU A 385 -5.87 -1.10 11.99
N PRO A 386 -6.05 -1.22 13.32
CA PRO A 386 -5.82 -0.11 14.23
C PRO A 386 -4.35 0.34 14.21
N THR A 387 -4.12 1.65 14.13
CA THR A 387 -2.75 2.23 14.20
C THR A 387 -1.99 1.78 15.45
N ALA A 388 -2.68 1.63 16.59
CA ALA A 388 -2.07 1.14 17.83
C ALA A 388 -1.53 -0.29 17.69
N PHE A 389 -2.25 -1.17 16.98
CA PHE A 389 -1.82 -2.54 16.70
C PHE A 389 -0.60 -2.52 15.77
N LEU A 390 -0.66 -1.75 14.69
CA LEU A 390 0.43 -1.55 13.73
C LEU A 390 1.72 -1.02 14.38
N LEU A 391 1.62 -0.09 15.31
CA LEU A 391 2.78 0.41 16.07
C LEU A 391 3.26 -0.58 17.13
N TRP A 392 2.36 -1.37 17.70
CA TRP A 392 2.72 -2.44 18.63
C TRP A 392 3.52 -3.55 17.94
N THR A 393 3.11 -4.00 16.74
CA THR A 393 3.82 -5.04 15.98
C THR A 393 5.24 -4.58 15.64
N VAL A 394 5.41 -3.35 15.15
CA VAL A 394 6.75 -2.80 14.86
C VAL A 394 7.62 -2.73 16.10
N ARG A 395 7.10 -2.25 17.25
CA ARG A 395 7.86 -2.20 18.51
C ARG A 395 8.29 -3.58 19.00
N LYS A 396 7.45 -4.61 18.78
CA LYS A 396 7.80 -6.00 19.12
C LYS A 396 8.89 -6.53 18.18
N ALA A 397 8.77 -6.30 16.89
CA ALA A 397 9.75 -6.70 15.88
C ALA A 397 11.12 -6.05 16.12
N THR A 398 11.16 -4.74 16.43
CA THR A 398 12.42 -4.05 16.75
C THR A 398 13.07 -4.61 18.01
N ARG A 399 12.31 -4.81 19.09
CA ARG A 399 12.82 -5.44 20.32
C ARG A 399 13.36 -6.85 20.09
N ALA A 400 12.70 -7.65 19.26
CA ALA A 400 13.16 -8.99 18.91
C ALA A 400 14.48 -8.94 18.13
N ARG A 401 14.57 -8.07 17.13
CA ARG A 401 15.80 -7.82 16.36
C ARG A 401 16.95 -7.36 17.25
N ASP A 402 16.70 -6.39 18.13
CA ASP A 402 17.75 -5.83 18.99
C ASP A 402 18.24 -6.88 20.02
N ARG A 403 17.36 -7.78 20.48
CA ARG A 403 17.75 -8.95 21.29
C ARG A 403 18.60 -9.95 20.52
N LEU A 404 18.28 -10.21 19.25
CA LEU A 404 19.06 -11.11 18.39
C LEU A 404 20.44 -10.52 18.07
N ALA A 405 20.51 -9.21 17.80
CA ALA A 405 21.76 -8.48 17.59
C ALA A 405 22.63 -8.46 18.87
N ALA A 406 22.04 -8.24 20.04
CA ALA A 406 22.78 -8.29 21.31
C ALA A 406 23.33 -9.69 21.63
N ARG A 407 22.68 -10.76 21.15
CA ARG A 407 23.18 -12.15 21.30
C ARG A 407 24.34 -12.45 20.36
N THR A 408 24.40 -11.82 19.19
CA THR A 408 25.46 -12.00 18.20
C THR A 408 26.71 -11.14 18.49
N VAL A 409 26.58 -10.05 19.25
CA VAL A 409 27.67 -9.13 19.63
C VAL A 409 28.22 -9.40 21.05
N ARG A 410 28.13 -10.63 21.58
CA ARG A 410 28.93 -11.01 22.76
C ARG A 410 30.40 -11.17 22.34
N LEU A 411 31.14 -10.06 22.29
CA LEU A 411 32.60 -10.07 22.25
C LEU A 411 33.14 -10.81 23.50
N PRO A 412 34.17 -11.68 23.38
CA PRO A 412 34.81 -12.28 24.54
C PRO A 412 35.38 -11.15 25.41
N ARG A 413 34.90 -11.09 26.65
CA ARG A 413 35.43 -10.20 27.68
C ARG A 413 36.91 -10.57 27.85
N GLN A 414 37.83 -9.70 27.42
CA GLN A 414 39.24 -9.85 27.76
C GLN A 414 39.32 -10.02 29.29
N ARG A 415 39.80 -11.18 29.73
CA ARG A 415 40.26 -11.36 31.11
C ARG A 415 41.39 -10.35 31.29
N ALA A 416 41.11 -9.24 31.97
CA ALA A 416 42.16 -8.46 32.61
C ALA A 416 42.77 -9.39 33.66
N GLY A 417 44.01 -9.81 33.40
CA GLY A 417 44.76 -10.67 34.30
C GLY A 417 44.95 -9.98 35.65
N GLU A 418 44.76 -10.76 36.70
CA GLU A 418 45.42 -10.57 37.97
C GLU A 418 46.93 -10.47 37.73
N HIS A 419 47.53 -9.33 38.09
CA HIS A 419 48.89 -9.17 38.63
C HIS A 419 49.21 -7.68 38.69
N ASP A 420 49.10 -7.07 39.88
CA ASP A 420 50.24 -6.58 40.67
C ASP A 420 49.83 -5.48 41.66
N GLU A 421 49.94 -5.85 42.93
CA GLU A 421 50.57 -5.10 44.04
C GLU A 421 50.33 -3.58 44.16
N ARG A 422 49.61 -3.22 45.23
CA ARG A 422 49.84 -1.97 45.97
C ARG A 422 51.16 -2.10 46.74
N PRO A 423 51.90 -0.99 46.90
CA PRO A 423 51.91 -0.37 48.24
C PRO A 423 51.89 1.17 48.25
N ASP A 424 51.23 1.66 49.29
CA ASP A 424 51.55 2.77 50.20
C ASP A 424 51.88 4.20 49.73
N ASP A 425 51.20 5.14 50.43
CA ASP A 425 51.62 6.47 50.88
C ASP A 425 52.44 7.39 49.96
N GLU A 426 51.83 8.51 49.55
CA GLU A 426 52.49 9.82 49.73
C GLU A 426 51.53 11.02 49.73
N LYS A 427 51.77 11.92 50.68
CA LYS A 427 51.07 13.18 50.99
C LYS A 427 51.21 14.23 49.87
N PRO A 428 50.33 15.25 49.81
CA PRO A 428 50.45 16.34 48.85
C PRO A 428 51.58 17.30 49.23
N ALA A 429 52.45 17.63 48.27
CA ALA A 429 53.47 18.67 48.40
C ALA A 429 52.89 20.08 48.06
N PRO A 430 53.41 21.15 48.68
CA PRO A 430 52.76 22.45 48.74
C PRO A 430 53.15 23.41 47.61
N THR A 431 52.30 24.40 47.44
CA THR A 431 52.46 25.63 46.66
C THR A 431 53.77 26.35 46.96
N LEU A 432 54.52 26.74 45.92
CA LEU A 432 55.45 27.86 45.96
C LEU A 432 55.34 28.71 44.69
N THR A 433 55.20 30.00 44.94
CA THR A 433 55.22 31.17 44.07
C THR A 433 56.54 31.34 43.33
N GLY A 434 56.48 31.94 42.13
CA GLY A 434 57.61 32.45 41.35
C GLY A 434 57.17 32.87 39.97
#